data_AF-A0A2V7HN50-F1
#
_entry.id   AF-A0A2V7HN50-F1
#
_cell.length_a   1.000
_cell.length_b   1.000
_cell.length_c   1.000
_cell.angle_alpha   90.00
_cell.angle_beta   90.00
_cell.angle_gamma   90.00
#
_symmetry.space_group_name_H-M   'P 1'
#
loop_
_entity.id
_entity.type
_entity.pdbx_description
1 polymer ?
#
loop_
_entity_poly.entity_id
_entity_poly.type
_entity_poly.pdbx_seq_one_letter_code
_entity_poly.pdbx_strand_id
1 'polypeptide(L)'
;MSRARHSRSVQIWLSVIAVVMLIWTLFPVYYMLLLSFTPTNDLFKPGLYVEHPTIRNYVYTMGQDNPFVRYFWHQIGNSLVIAVWAMVVVAAIAALGSFAMARINFRFRRWVSGLTLFTYVIPSSFLSIPFFRMMADYDLIDSKLAVVLAMVTFASPYA
;
A
#
# COMPACT_ATOMS: atom_id res chain seq x y z
N MET A 1 33.63 -9.72 13.25
CA MET A 1 32.37 -9.17 13.78
C MET A 1 31.78 -10.20 14.73
N SER A 2 31.96 -9.98 16.04
CA SER A 2 31.55 -10.91 17.10
C SER A 2 30.03 -10.85 17.27
N ARG A 3 29.34 -11.99 17.06
CA ARG A 3 27.92 -12.12 17.41
C ARG A 3 27.82 -12.03 18.93
N ALA A 4 27.33 -10.90 19.45
CA ALA A 4 26.95 -10.81 20.86
C ALA A 4 25.94 -11.93 21.16
N ARG A 5 26.38 -12.97 21.86
CA ARG A 5 25.50 -14.03 22.35
C ARG A 5 24.60 -13.41 23.42
N HIS A 6 23.41 -12.97 23.03
CA HIS A 6 22.37 -12.61 23.98
C HIS A 6 22.17 -13.77 24.96
N SER A 7 22.06 -13.45 26.25
CA SER A 7 21.73 -14.45 27.28
C SER A 7 20.47 -15.22 26.89
N ARG A 8 20.39 -16.51 27.24
CA ARG A 8 19.24 -17.39 26.93
C ARG A 8 17.91 -16.77 27.40
N SER A 9 17.93 -16.02 28.51
CA SER A 9 16.76 -15.27 29.01
C SER A 9 16.34 -14.15 28.06
N VAL A 10 17.29 -13.36 27.54
CA VAL A 10 17.03 -12.29 26.58
C VAL A 10 16.44 -12.84 25.29
N GLN A 11 16.94 -13.99 24.81
CA GLN A 11 16.38 -14.64 23.61
C GLN A 11 14.94 -15.10 23.81
N ILE A 12 14.61 -15.65 24.98
CA ILE A 12 13.24 -16.06 25.32
C ILE A 12 12.33 -14.82 25.36
N TRP A 13 12.76 -13.74 26.02
CA TRP A 13 11.99 -12.50 26.07
C TRP A 13 11.75 -11.88 24.70
N LEU A 14 12.78 -11.80 23.85
CA LEU A 14 12.64 -11.34 22.47
C LEU A 14 11.68 -12.21 21.67
N SER A 15 11.72 -13.53 21.88
CA SER A 15 10.81 -14.46 21.20
C SER A 15 9.36 -14.27 21.65
N VAL A 16 9.13 -14.10 22.95
CA VAL A 16 7.78 -13.82 23.49
C VAL A 16 7.23 -12.51 22.93
N ILE A 17 8.04 -11.44 22.94
CA ILE A 17 7.65 -10.14 22.37
C ILE A 17 7.34 -10.28 20.88
N ALA A 18 8.16 -11.01 20.13
CA ALA A 18 7.93 -11.25 18.71
C ALA A 18 6.60 -12.01 18.45
N VAL A 19 6.28 -13.01 19.27
CA VAL A 19 5.00 -13.74 19.18
C VAL A 19 3.81 -12.84 19.50
N VAL A 20 3.91 -12.01 20.55
CA VAL A 20 2.84 -11.06 20.90
C VAL A 20 2.62 -10.04 19.76
N MET A 21 3.70 -9.49 19.22
CA MET A 21 3.66 -8.59 18.06
C MET A 21 3.05 -9.27 16.85
N LEU A 22 3.42 -10.53 16.57
CA LEU A 22 2.85 -11.31 15.48
C LEU A 22 1.34 -11.48 15.62
N ILE A 23 0.87 -11.89 16.81
CA ILE A 23 -0.57 -12.04 17.08
C ILE A 23 -1.29 -10.70 16.91
N TRP A 24 -0.73 -9.63 17.46
CA TRP A 24 -1.28 -8.28 17.35
C TRP A 24 -1.39 -7.82 15.89
N THR A 25 -0.36 -8.06 15.07
CA THR A 25 -0.37 -7.70 13.64
C THR A 25 -1.31 -8.56 12.82
N LEU A 26 -1.45 -9.84 13.15
CA LEU A 26 -2.34 -10.76 12.43
C LEU A 26 -3.81 -10.62 12.85
N PHE A 27 -4.09 -10.07 14.03
CA PHE A 27 -5.45 -9.95 14.54
C PHE A 27 -6.40 -9.16 13.60
N PRO A 28 -6.03 -7.98 13.05
CA PRO A 28 -6.88 -7.29 12.07
C PRO A 28 -7.13 -8.11 10.80
N VAL A 29 -6.11 -8.85 10.33
CA VAL A 29 -6.23 -9.70 9.13
C VAL A 29 -7.19 -10.86 9.40
N TYR A 30 -7.05 -11.51 10.55
CA TYR A 30 -7.98 -12.53 11.04
C TYR A 30 -9.41 -11.97 11.08
N TYR A 31 -9.59 -10.77 11.62
CA TYR A 31 -10.91 -10.16 11.74
C TYR A 31 -11.51 -9.80 10.36
N MET A 32 -10.70 -9.32 9.41
CA MET A 32 -11.14 -9.09 8.02
C MET A 32 -11.59 -10.39 7.34
N LEU A 33 -10.84 -11.49 7.54
CA LEU A 33 -11.23 -12.81 7.04
C LEU A 33 -12.52 -13.28 7.70
N LEU A 34 -12.65 -13.15 9.01
CA LEU A 34 -13.86 -13.48 9.75
C LEU A 34 -15.08 -12.74 9.18
N LEU A 35 -14.98 -11.41 9.02
CA LEU A 35 -16.05 -10.59 8.44
C LEU A 35 -16.41 -10.98 7.01
N SER A 36 -15.46 -11.46 6.22
CA SER A 36 -15.73 -11.92 4.85
C SER A 36 -16.64 -13.16 4.80
N PHE A 37 -16.63 -13.98 5.86
CA PHE A 37 -17.55 -15.13 6.03
C PHE A 37 -18.82 -14.79 6.82
N THR A 38 -18.94 -13.58 7.37
CA THR A 38 -20.10 -13.18 8.17
C THR A 38 -21.32 -12.88 7.28
N PRO A 39 -22.49 -13.48 7.56
CA PRO A 39 -23.75 -13.11 6.92
C PRO A 39 -24.12 -11.64 7.14
N THR A 40 -24.80 -11.01 6.17
CA THR A 40 -25.14 -9.57 6.23
C THR A 40 -25.95 -9.18 7.48
N ASN A 41 -26.81 -10.07 7.97
CA ASN A 41 -27.61 -9.90 9.18
C ASN A 41 -26.78 -9.94 10.48
N ASP A 42 -25.58 -10.50 10.44
CA ASP A 42 -24.71 -10.68 11.61
C ASP A 42 -23.48 -9.75 11.60
N LEU A 43 -23.34 -8.89 10.59
CA LEU A 43 -22.18 -7.99 10.40
C LEU A 43 -21.87 -7.09 11.60
N PHE A 44 -22.89 -6.65 12.33
CA PHE A 44 -22.75 -5.74 13.47
C PHE A 44 -22.76 -6.46 14.82
N LYS A 45 -22.86 -7.80 14.84
CA LYS A 45 -22.79 -8.55 16.09
C LYS A 45 -21.34 -8.59 16.59
N PRO A 46 -21.07 -8.17 17.83
CA PRO A 46 -19.73 -8.25 18.39
C PRO A 46 -19.37 -9.73 18.65
N GLY A 47 -18.22 -10.16 18.15
CA GLY A 47 -17.75 -11.53 18.34
C GLY A 47 -16.36 -11.77 17.77
N LEU A 48 -15.62 -12.71 18.36
CA LEU A 48 -14.33 -13.18 17.84
C LEU A 48 -14.48 -14.43 16.96
N TYR A 49 -15.71 -14.86 16.68
CA TYR A 49 -16.07 -16.00 15.83
C TYR A 49 -17.41 -15.74 15.14
N VAL A 50 -17.72 -16.50 14.09
CA VAL A 50 -19.00 -16.43 13.35
C VAL A 50 -19.79 -17.71 13.62
N GLU A 51 -21.03 -17.57 14.10
CA GLU A 51 -21.90 -18.71 14.41
C GLU A 51 -22.32 -19.47 13.14
N HIS A 52 -22.58 -18.73 12.05
CA HIS A 52 -23.05 -19.27 10.78
C HIS A 52 -22.19 -18.77 9.62
N PRO A 53 -20.96 -19.29 9.45
CA PRO A 53 -20.08 -18.84 8.37
C PRO A 53 -20.70 -19.16 7.00
N THR A 54 -20.62 -18.22 6.08
CA THR A 54 -21.15 -18.34 4.72
C THR A 54 -20.14 -17.90 3.67
N ILE A 55 -20.14 -18.57 2.52
CA ILE A 55 -19.34 -18.16 1.34
C ILE A 55 -20.09 -17.25 0.39
N ARG A 56 -21.35 -16.88 0.72
CA ARG A 56 -22.24 -16.13 -0.17
C ARG A 56 -21.67 -14.78 -0.60
N ASN A 57 -20.91 -14.12 0.29
CA ASN A 57 -20.22 -12.86 -0.02
C ASN A 57 -19.21 -13.01 -1.17
N TYR A 58 -18.49 -14.14 -1.23
CA TYR A 58 -17.59 -14.46 -2.33
C TYR A 58 -18.34 -14.77 -3.61
N VAL A 59 -19.39 -15.59 -3.54
CA VAL A 59 -20.23 -15.92 -4.71
C VAL A 59 -20.80 -14.65 -5.33
N TYR A 60 -21.35 -13.74 -4.52
CA TYR A 60 -21.87 -12.46 -5.00
C TYR A 60 -20.80 -11.56 -5.61
N THR A 61 -19.62 -11.50 -5.00
CA THR A 61 -18.53 -10.64 -5.49
C THR A 61 -17.94 -11.19 -6.79
N MET A 62 -17.72 -12.50 -6.87
CA MET A 62 -17.16 -13.17 -8.05
C MET A 62 -18.17 -13.26 -9.19
N GLY A 63 -19.44 -13.53 -8.89
CA GLY A 63 -20.56 -13.58 -9.83
C GLY A 63 -21.07 -12.20 -10.25
N GLN A 64 -20.69 -11.14 -9.52
CA GLN A 64 -21.10 -9.76 -9.77
C GLN A 64 -22.63 -9.55 -9.68
N ASP A 65 -23.30 -10.37 -8.86
CA ASP A 65 -24.76 -10.45 -8.72
C ASP A 65 -25.40 -9.28 -7.92
N ASN A 66 -24.61 -8.25 -7.60
CA ASN A 66 -25.05 -7.09 -6.83
C ASN A 66 -24.50 -5.79 -7.45
N PRO A 67 -25.30 -4.71 -7.56
CA PRO A 67 -24.86 -3.41 -8.08
C PRO A 67 -23.53 -2.89 -7.52
N PHE A 68 -23.23 -3.14 -6.25
CA PHE A 68 -21.98 -2.70 -5.61
C PHE A 68 -20.72 -3.42 -6.11
N VAL A 69 -20.86 -4.62 -6.68
CA VAL A 69 -19.75 -5.47 -7.15
C VAL A 69 -19.80 -5.74 -8.65
N ARG A 70 -20.70 -5.05 -9.37
CA ARG A 70 -20.92 -5.21 -10.82
C ARG A 70 -19.64 -5.09 -11.65
N TYR A 71 -18.68 -4.28 -11.21
CA TYR A 71 -17.44 -4.03 -11.93
C TYR A 71 -16.20 -4.59 -11.23
N PHE A 72 -16.37 -5.50 -10.26
CA PHE A 72 -15.28 -6.06 -9.45
C PHE A 72 -14.07 -6.51 -10.30
N TRP A 73 -14.25 -7.38 -11.28
CA TRP A 73 -13.14 -7.87 -12.12
C TRP A 73 -12.48 -6.77 -12.95
N HIS A 74 -13.27 -5.82 -13.44
CA HIS A 74 -12.76 -4.67 -14.18
C HIS A 74 -11.93 -3.74 -13.27
N GLN A 75 -12.39 -3.49 -12.06
CA GLN A 75 -11.68 -2.69 -11.06
C GLN A 75 -10.37 -3.36 -10.64
N ILE A 76 -10.38 -4.67 -10.40
CA ILE A 76 -9.17 -5.45 -10.11
C ILE A 76 -8.19 -5.36 -11.29
N GLY A 77 -8.65 -5.52 -12.53
CA GLY A 77 -7.82 -5.37 -13.72
C GLY A 77 -7.23 -3.96 -13.85
N ASN A 78 -8.02 -2.92 -13.56
CA ASN A 78 -7.55 -1.54 -13.56
C ASN A 78 -6.48 -1.31 -12.49
N SER A 79 -6.70 -1.78 -11.26
CA SER A 79 -5.72 -1.70 -10.17
C SER A 79 -4.43 -2.41 -10.52
N LEU A 80 -4.49 -3.60 -11.13
CA LEU A 80 -3.30 -4.35 -11.54
C LEU A 80 -2.50 -3.58 -12.61
N VAL A 81 -3.18 -3.07 -13.64
CA VAL A 81 -2.55 -2.28 -14.70
C VAL A 81 -1.88 -1.03 -14.13
N ILE A 82 -2.59 -0.28 -13.28
CA ILE A 82 -2.06 0.93 -12.64
C ILE A 82 -0.84 0.59 -11.78
N ALA A 83 -0.92 -0.45 -10.95
CA ALA A 83 0.16 -0.86 -10.06
C ALA A 83 1.42 -1.28 -10.83
N VAL A 84 1.28 -2.08 -11.89
CA VAL A 84 2.41 -2.53 -12.72
C VAL A 84 3.08 -1.35 -13.41
N TRP A 85 2.31 -0.45 -14.03
CA TRP A 85 2.87 0.72 -14.71
C TRP A 85 3.56 1.67 -13.74
N ALA A 86 2.93 1.97 -12.59
CA ALA A 86 3.54 2.78 -11.55
C ALA A 86 4.83 2.15 -11.04
N MET A 87 4.82 0.83 -10.75
CA MET A 87 6.01 0.09 -10.30
C MET A 87 7.16 0.20 -11.29
N VAL A 88 6.93 -0.04 -12.58
CA VAL A 88 7.98 -0.01 -13.61
C VAL A 88 8.57 1.40 -13.74
N VAL A 89 7.72 2.43 -13.82
CA VAL A 89 8.18 3.81 -13.99
C VAL A 89 8.92 4.30 -12.75
N VAL A 90 8.39 4.03 -11.56
CA VAL A 90 9.06 4.37 -10.29
C VAL A 90 10.40 3.65 -10.23
N ALA A 91 10.46 2.34 -10.44
CA ALA A 91 11.70 1.57 -10.39
C ALA A 91 12.76 2.05 -11.40
N ALA A 92 12.34 2.52 -12.58
CA ALA A 92 13.26 3.10 -13.55
C ALA A 92 13.85 4.43 -13.06
N ILE A 93 13.00 5.36 -12.59
CA ILE A 93 13.44 6.66 -12.05
C ILE A 93 14.33 6.45 -10.83
N ALA A 94 13.92 5.53 -9.95
CA ALA A 94 14.60 5.09 -8.75
C ALA A 94 16.02 4.58 -9.00
N ALA A 95 16.15 3.63 -9.92
CA ALA A 95 17.43 3.03 -10.28
C ALA A 95 18.39 4.07 -10.83
N LEU A 96 17.89 4.99 -11.66
CA LEU A 96 18.71 6.09 -12.21
C LEU A 96 19.09 7.11 -11.13
N GLY A 97 18.15 7.50 -10.27
CA GLY A 97 18.35 8.45 -9.18
C GLY A 97 19.34 7.92 -8.14
N SER A 98 19.11 6.71 -7.65
CA SER A 98 20.00 6.03 -6.71
C SER A 98 21.39 5.78 -7.30
N PHE A 99 21.50 5.41 -8.59
CA PHE A 99 22.80 5.27 -9.26
C PHE A 99 23.55 6.59 -9.32
N ALA A 100 22.90 7.68 -9.73
CA ALA A 100 23.50 9.00 -9.76
C ALA A 100 23.96 9.43 -8.35
N MET A 101 23.13 9.20 -7.34
CA MET A 101 23.49 9.50 -5.94
C MET A 101 24.61 8.61 -5.41
N ALA A 102 24.75 7.36 -5.85
CA ALA A 102 25.75 6.44 -5.34
C ALA A 102 27.11 6.54 -6.04
N ARG A 103 27.11 6.83 -7.36
CA ARG A 103 28.30 6.73 -8.20
C ARG A 103 28.81 8.07 -8.74
N ILE A 104 27.98 9.10 -8.83
CA ILE A 104 28.38 10.40 -9.39
C ILE A 104 28.67 11.38 -8.25
N ASN A 105 29.87 11.96 -8.27
CA ASN A 105 30.25 13.02 -7.34
C ASN A 105 29.93 14.38 -7.97
N PHE A 106 28.81 14.99 -7.57
CA PHE A 106 28.39 16.31 -8.03
C PHE A 106 28.22 17.29 -6.85
N ARG A 107 28.41 18.59 -7.12
CA ARG A 107 28.53 19.64 -6.10
C ARG A 107 27.33 19.79 -5.16
N PHE A 108 26.12 19.44 -5.60
CA PHE A 108 24.87 19.60 -4.83
C PHE A 108 24.29 18.30 -4.25
N ARG A 109 25.07 17.21 -4.19
CA ARG A 109 24.58 15.88 -3.77
C ARG A 109 23.85 15.87 -2.43
N ARG A 110 24.37 16.58 -1.44
CA ARG A 110 23.75 16.69 -0.11
C ARG A 110 22.43 17.47 -0.12
N TRP A 111 22.33 18.49 -0.97
CA TRP A 111 21.12 19.28 -1.13
C TRP A 111 20.02 18.48 -1.82
N VAL A 112 20.33 17.77 -2.90
CA VAL A 112 19.34 16.93 -3.59
C VAL A 112 18.81 15.85 -2.68
N SER A 113 19.67 15.13 -1.95
CA SER A 113 19.24 14.14 -0.95
C SER A 113 18.37 14.74 0.16
N GLY A 114 18.67 15.97 0.61
CA GLY A 114 17.87 16.68 1.60
C GLY A 114 16.49 17.10 1.07
N LEU A 115 16.41 17.61 -0.16
CA LEU A 115 15.15 17.99 -0.81
C LEU A 115 14.22 16.79 -1.00
N THR A 116 14.80 15.64 -1.34
CA THR A 116 14.08 14.37 -1.44
C THR A 116 13.45 13.93 -0.11
N LEU A 117 14.09 14.18 1.03
CA LEU A 117 13.47 13.95 2.34
C LEU A 117 12.37 14.96 2.62
N PHE A 118 12.59 16.21 2.24
CA PHE A 118 11.66 17.30 2.49
C PHE A 118 10.31 17.08 1.78
N THR A 119 10.29 16.40 0.63
CA THR A 119 9.02 16.08 -0.07
C THR A 119 8.08 15.20 0.75
N TYR A 120 8.57 14.41 1.71
CA TYR A 120 7.75 13.59 2.61
C TYR A 120 7.09 14.37 3.74
N VAL A 121 7.55 15.60 4.01
CA VAL A 121 6.94 16.47 5.02
C VAL A 121 5.60 17.01 4.51
N ILE A 122 5.47 17.20 3.20
CA ILE A 122 4.24 17.69 2.58
C ILE A 122 3.22 16.53 2.54
N PRO A 123 2.04 16.66 3.14
CA PRO A 123 1.06 15.59 3.11
C PRO A 123 0.49 15.47 1.69
N SER A 124 0.47 14.26 1.14
CA SER A 124 -0.02 13.99 -0.22
C SER A 124 -1.46 14.46 -0.44
N SER A 125 -2.29 14.49 0.60
CA SER A 125 -3.66 15.03 0.56
C SER A 125 -3.71 16.51 0.16
N PHE A 126 -2.73 17.33 0.56
CA PHE A 126 -2.67 18.75 0.14
C PHE A 126 -2.38 18.90 -1.35
N LEU A 127 -1.62 17.95 -1.90
CA LEU A 127 -1.23 17.96 -3.31
C LEU A 127 -2.31 17.37 -4.24
N SER A 128 -3.38 16.80 -3.67
CA SER A 128 -4.46 16.18 -4.46
C SER A 128 -5.25 17.21 -5.30
N ILE A 129 -5.55 18.39 -4.74
CA ILE A 129 -6.27 19.47 -5.46
C ILE A 129 -5.44 20.02 -6.63
N PRO A 130 -4.17 20.45 -6.45
CA PRO A 130 -3.38 20.94 -7.57
C PRO A 130 -3.10 19.85 -8.60
N PHE A 131 -2.91 18.60 -8.17
CA PHE A 131 -2.75 17.49 -9.11
C PHE A 131 -4.02 17.26 -9.95
N PHE A 132 -5.21 17.31 -9.33
CA PHE A 132 -6.48 17.22 -10.05
C PHE A 132 -6.62 18.33 -11.09
N ARG A 133 -6.32 19.59 -10.72
CA ARG A 133 -6.33 20.71 -11.68
C ARG A 133 -5.34 20.49 -12.82
N MET A 134 -4.12 20.03 -12.53
CA MET A 134 -3.14 19.73 -13.57
C MET A 134 -3.65 18.65 -14.54
N MET A 135 -4.26 17.58 -14.04
CA MET A 135 -4.87 16.56 -14.90
C MET A 135 -6.06 17.10 -15.69
N ALA A 136 -6.82 18.04 -15.14
CA ALA A 136 -7.90 18.74 -15.84
C ALA A 136 -7.38 19.57 -17.01
N ASP A 137 -6.32 20.33 -16.77
CA ASP A 137 -5.70 21.19 -17.79
C ASP A 137 -5.14 20.37 -18.97
N TYR A 138 -4.74 19.12 -18.71
CA TYR A 138 -4.27 18.17 -19.73
C TYR A 138 -5.36 17.25 -20.31
N ASP A 139 -6.63 17.42 -19.93
CA ASP A 139 -7.75 16.55 -20.32
C ASP A 139 -7.53 15.06 -19.98
N LEU A 140 -6.83 14.81 -18.86
CA LEU A 140 -6.49 13.48 -18.35
C LEU A 140 -7.40 13.04 -17.19
N ILE A 141 -8.45 13.80 -16.86
CA ILE A 141 -9.41 13.43 -15.81
C ILE A 141 -10.04 12.07 -16.14
N ASP A 142 -10.33 11.30 -15.08
CA ASP A 142 -10.97 9.98 -15.17
C ASP A 142 -10.18 8.95 -16.00
N SER A 143 -8.87 9.14 -16.12
CA SER A 143 -7.98 8.23 -16.83
C SER A 143 -7.08 7.43 -15.89
N LYS A 144 -6.72 6.20 -16.30
CA LYS A 144 -5.70 5.40 -15.60
C LYS A 144 -4.34 6.10 -15.58
N LEU A 145 -4.05 6.87 -16.63
CA LEU A 145 -2.79 7.59 -16.78
C LEU A 145 -2.64 8.67 -15.70
N ALA A 146 -3.72 9.41 -15.39
CA ALA A 146 -3.70 10.36 -14.28
C ALA A 146 -3.35 9.70 -12.95
N VAL A 147 -3.91 8.52 -12.67
CA VAL A 147 -3.61 7.76 -11.44
C VAL A 147 -2.17 7.26 -11.43
N VAL A 148 -1.67 6.73 -12.55
CA VAL A 148 -0.26 6.30 -12.67
C VAL A 148 0.68 7.47 -12.43
N LEU A 149 0.44 8.62 -13.05
CA LEU A 149 1.26 9.82 -12.85
C LEU A 149 1.22 10.31 -11.39
N ALA A 150 0.07 10.24 -10.72
CA ALA A 150 -0.05 10.56 -9.31
C ALA A 150 0.84 9.63 -8.46
N MET A 151 0.70 8.31 -8.67
CA MET A 151 1.47 7.31 -7.94
C MET A 151 2.97 7.48 -8.16
N VAL A 152 3.41 7.71 -9.41
CA VAL A 152 4.82 7.95 -9.74
C VAL A 152 5.35 9.18 -9.01
N THR A 153 4.60 10.29 -9.02
CA THR A 153 5.03 11.56 -8.40
C THR A 153 5.22 11.42 -6.89
N PHE A 154 4.33 10.70 -6.20
CA PHE A 154 4.42 10.54 -4.76
C PHE A 154 5.40 9.44 -4.32
N ALA A 155 5.65 8.44 -5.17
CA ALA A 155 6.54 7.33 -4.86
C ALA A 155 8.00 7.56 -5.29
N SER A 156 8.26 8.40 -6.30
CA SER A 156 9.60 8.61 -6.86
C SER A 156 10.66 9.20 -5.94
N PRO A 157 10.37 10.06 -4.94
CA PRO A 157 11.44 10.73 -4.21
C PRO A 157 12.46 9.76 -3.59
N TYR A 158 12.05 8.64 -2.99
CA TYR A 158 12.98 7.74 -2.27
C TYR A 158 13.25 6.38 -2.89
N ALA A 159 12.86 6.19 -4.15
CA ALA A 159 13.18 4.96 -4.84
C ALA A 159 14.63 5.01 -5.38
#